data_AF-A0A7W1ALI9-F1
#
_entry.id   AF-A0A7W1ALI9-F1
#
_cell.length_a   1.000
_cell.length_b   1.000
_cell.length_c   1.000
_cell.angle_alpha   90.00
_cell.angle_beta   90.00
_cell.angle_gamma   90.00
#
_symmetry.space_group_name_H-M   'P 1'
#
loop_
_entity.id
_entity.type
_entity.pdbx_description
1 polymer ?
#
loop_
_entity_poly.entity_id
_entity_poly.type
_entity_poly.pdbx_seq_one_letter_code
_entity_poly.pdbx_strand_id
1 'polypeptide(L)'
;MQNLKFGVVVCGLLGLVGCFLPMMSGISFFDTRNFDAANFYIIAAGYAAAAVMGAMGIAKGMQRWMSIIAIVGFSVVLLRMRGEVVELLQAGIGAKLMGVAALAGLALAILTTVKPEPVK
;
A
#
# COMPACT_ATOMS: atom_id res chain seq x y z
N MET A 1 10.73 9.28 -14.20
CA MET A 1 10.52 8.93 -12.77
C MET A 1 9.12 9.26 -12.28
N GLN A 2 8.45 10.26 -12.84
CA GLN A 2 7.05 10.59 -12.53
C GLN A 2 6.09 9.38 -12.55
N ASN A 3 6.25 8.46 -13.51
CA ASN A 3 5.45 7.23 -13.61
C ASN A 3 5.62 6.28 -12.41
N LEU A 4 6.83 6.19 -11.82
CA LEU A 4 7.08 5.32 -10.66
C LEU A 4 6.41 5.90 -9.39
N LYS A 5 6.53 7.22 -9.19
CA LYS A 5 5.90 7.91 -8.06
C LYS A 5 4.38 7.81 -8.15
N PHE A 6 3.83 8.04 -9.34
CA PHE A 6 2.42 7.85 -9.62
C PHE A 6 1.98 6.42 -9.34
N GLY A 7 2.78 5.43 -9.75
CA GLY A 7 2.52 4.03 -9.44
C GLY A 7 2.46 3.74 -7.92
N VAL A 8 3.37 4.33 -7.13
CA VAL A 8 3.33 4.22 -5.65
C VAL A 8 2.03 4.81 -5.08
N VAL A 9 1.62 5.99 -5.56
CA VAL A 9 0.35 6.62 -5.14
C VAL A 9 -0.84 5.74 -5.48
N VAL A 10 -0.92 5.28 -6.73
CA VAL A 10 -2.02 4.44 -7.20
C VAL A 10 -2.07 3.16 -6.39
N CYS A 11 -0.93 2.51 -6.10
CA CYS A 11 -0.91 1.32 -5.25
C CYS A 11 -1.38 1.64 -3.83
N GLY A 12 -0.93 2.74 -3.22
CA GLY A 12 -1.40 3.14 -1.89
C GLY A 12 -2.91 3.38 -1.85
N LEU A 13 -3.47 4.05 -2.86
CA LEU A 13 -4.90 4.31 -2.97
C LEU A 13 -5.70 3.05 -3.26
N LEU A 14 -5.24 2.18 -4.17
CA LEU A 14 -5.92 0.92 -4.47
C LEU A 14 -5.94 -0.03 -3.26
N GLY A 15 -4.85 -0.06 -2.49
CA GLY A 15 -4.80 -0.81 -1.23
C GLY A 15 -5.81 -0.29 -0.21
N LEU A 16 -5.89 1.03 -0.03
CA LEU A 16 -6.90 1.67 0.81
C LEU A 16 -8.33 1.34 0.37
N VAL A 17 -8.63 1.47 -0.93
CA VAL A 17 -9.95 1.13 -1.48
C VAL A 17 -10.24 -0.36 -1.29
N GLY A 18 -9.22 -1.21 -1.47
CA GLY A 18 -9.31 -2.65 -1.21
C GLY A 18 -9.75 -2.98 0.23
N CYS A 19 -9.34 -2.19 1.22
CA CYS A 19 -9.79 -2.36 2.61
C CYS A 19 -11.31 -2.20 2.80
N PHE A 20 -11.98 -1.43 1.94
CA PHE A 20 -13.44 -1.22 2.02
C PHE A 20 -14.23 -2.13 1.08
N LEU A 21 -13.54 -2.86 0.21
CA LEU A 21 -14.18 -3.77 -0.74
C LEU A 21 -14.40 -5.16 -0.12
N PRO A 22 -15.41 -5.91 -0.60
CA PRO A 22 -15.69 -7.26 -0.11
C PRO A 22 -14.51 -8.20 -0.39
N MET A 23 -14.08 -8.93 0.64
CA MET A 23 -13.01 -9.92 0.55
C MET A 23 -13.54 -11.35 0.49
N MET A 24 -14.53 -11.70 1.31
CA MET A 24 -15.11 -13.04 1.31
C MET A 24 -16.54 -12.97 1.84
N SER A 25 -17.48 -13.62 1.13
CA SER A 25 -18.90 -13.69 1.53
C SER A 25 -19.57 -12.34 1.81
N GLY A 26 -19.16 -11.28 1.10
CA GLY A 26 -19.70 -9.92 1.27
C GLY A 26 -19.10 -9.10 2.41
N ILE A 27 -18.20 -9.69 3.21
CA ILE A 27 -17.54 -9.00 4.34
C ILE A 27 -16.30 -8.26 3.83
N SER A 28 -16.19 -6.97 4.17
CA SER A 28 -15.05 -6.12 3.85
C SER A 28 -13.98 -6.20 4.93
N PHE A 29 -12.73 -5.80 4.62
CA PHE A 29 -11.69 -5.71 5.66
C PHE A 29 -12.06 -4.69 6.73
N PHE A 30 -12.78 -3.64 6.35
CA PHE A 30 -13.30 -2.64 7.26
C PHE A 30 -14.25 -3.22 8.32
N ASP A 31 -15.07 -4.21 7.98
CA ASP A 31 -15.98 -4.83 8.96
C ASP A 31 -15.21 -5.57 10.07
N THR A 32 -13.98 -6.02 9.76
CA THR A 32 -13.10 -6.66 10.76
C THR A 32 -12.62 -5.70 11.84
N ARG A 33 -12.76 -4.38 11.66
CA ARG A 33 -12.39 -3.38 12.68
C ARG A 33 -13.14 -3.56 14.00
N ASN A 34 -14.33 -4.15 13.98
CA ASN A 34 -15.12 -4.40 15.18
C ASN A 34 -14.52 -5.53 16.04
N PHE A 35 -13.71 -6.39 15.43
CA PHE A 35 -13.08 -7.55 16.08
C PHE A 35 -11.58 -7.32 16.31
N ASP A 36 -10.89 -6.72 15.33
CA ASP A 36 -9.46 -6.39 15.39
C ASP A 36 -9.21 -5.01 14.77
N ALA A 37 -9.66 -3.97 15.50
CA ALA A 37 -9.48 -2.58 15.13
C ALA A 37 -8.01 -2.24 14.85
N ALA A 38 -7.10 -2.73 15.71
CA ALA A 38 -5.68 -2.45 15.62
C ALA A 38 -5.13 -2.92 14.27
N ASN A 39 -5.47 -4.14 13.85
CA ASN A 39 -5.01 -4.69 12.58
C ASN A 39 -5.52 -3.88 11.39
N PHE A 40 -6.81 -3.55 11.38
CA PHE A 40 -7.40 -2.70 10.35
C PHE A 40 -6.67 -1.35 10.23
N TYR A 41 -6.53 -0.62 11.34
CA TYR A 41 -5.94 0.71 11.32
C TYR A 41 -4.46 0.69 10.97
N ILE A 42 -3.69 -0.34 11.36
CA ILE A 42 -2.28 -0.48 10.97
C ILE A 42 -2.16 -0.66 9.45
N ILE A 43 -2.97 -1.53 8.86
CA ILE A 43 -2.95 -1.78 7.41
C ILE A 43 -3.40 -0.55 6.64
N ALA A 44 -4.50 0.08 7.05
CA ALA A 44 -4.99 1.31 6.45
C ALA A 44 -3.96 2.44 6.55
N ALA A 45 -3.30 2.61 7.71
CA ALA A 45 -2.25 3.60 7.91
C ALA A 45 -1.02 3.32 7.03
N GLY A 46 -0.64 2.04 6.84
CA GLY A 46 0.47 1.67 5.96
C GLY A 46 0.24 2.11 4.51
N TYR A 47 -0.95 1.81 3.96
CA TYR A 47 -1.31 2.25 2.61
C TYR A 47 -1.47 3.77 2.51
N ALA A 48 -2.09 4.42 3.51
CA ALA A 48 -2.26 5.86 3.56
C ALA A 48 -0.90 6.58 3.59
N ALA A 49 0.03 6.12 4.43
CA ALA A 49 1.38 6.67 4.49
C ALA A 49 2.09 6.56 3.14
N ALA A 50 2.02 5.41 2.48
CA ALA A 50 2.62 5.22 1.15
C ALA A 50 1.98 6.14 0.08
N ALA A 51 0.66 6.28 0.09
CA ALA A 51 -0.08 7.16 -0.82
C ALA A 51 0.33 8.63 -0.62
N VAL A 52 0.37 9.09 0.63
CA VAL A 52 0.76 10.47 0.98
C VAL A 52 2.21 10.74 0.56
N MET A 53 3.14 9.83 0.86
CA MET A 53 4.55 10.00 0.50
C MET A 53 4.77 9.97 -1.01
N GLY A 54 4.07 9.10 -1.74
CA GLY A 54 4.09 9.12 -3.20
C GLY A 54 3.56 10.44 -3.76
N ALA A 55 2.46 10.97 -3.20
CA ALA A 55 1.84 12.20 -3.66
C ALA A 55 2.73 13.42 -3.38
N MET A 56 3.34 13.47 -2.19
CA MET A 56 4.36 14.45 -1.86
C MET A 56 5.56 14.37 -2.81
N GLY A 57 5.99 13.16 -3.17
CA GLY A 57 7.07 12.94 -4.13
C GLY A 57 6.74 13.42 -5.55
N ILE A 58 5.47 13.37 -5.95
CA ILE A 58 5.00 13.95 -7.22
C ILE A 58 5.06 15.48 -7.16
N ALA A 59 4.59 16.08 -6.06
CA ALA A 59 4.49 17.53 -5.94
C ALA A 59 5.85 18.23 -5.70
N LYS A 60 6.74 17.62 -4.90
CA LYS A 60 7.98 18.26 -4.40
C LYS A 60 9.28 17.57 -4.85
N GLY A 61 9.19 16.49 -5.64
CA GLY A 61 10.33 15.62 -5.90
C GLY A 61 10.46 14.54 -4.83
N MET A 62 10.78 13.31 -5.24
CA MET A 62 10.76 12.16 -4.33
C MET A 62 12.13 12.03 -3.64
N GLN A 63 12.16 12.40 -2.37
CA GLN A 63 13.36 12.28 -1.54
C GLN A 63 13.52 10.86 -0.99
N ARG A 64 14.75 10.43 -0.69
CA ARG A 64 15.04 9.06 -0.23
C ARG A 64 14.21 8.64 0.98
N TRP A 65 14.00 9.54 1.95
CA TRP A 65 13.22 9.24 3.14
C TRP A 65 11.74 8.99 2.83
N MET A 66 11.16 9.66 1.81
CA MET A 66 9.77 9.43 1.39
C MET A 66 9.61 8.02 0.81
N SER A 67 10.58 7.59 -0.02
CA SER A 67 10.61 6.22 -0.53
C SER A 67 10.79 5.19 0.57
N ILE A 68 11.64 5.47 1.58
CA ILE A 68 11.80 4.58 2.75
C ILE A 68 10.47 4.44 3.51
N ILE A 69 9.76 5.54 3.77
CA ILE A 69 8.46 5.47 4.45
C ILE A 69 7.45 4.67 3.62
N ALA A 70 7.40 4.85 2.30
CA ALA A 70 6.53 4.06 1.44
C ALA A 70 6.87 2.56 1.48
N ILE A 71 8.17 2.21 1.45
CA ILE A 71 8.65 0.82 1.61
C ILE A 71 8.20 0.25 2.95
N VAL A 72 8.41 0.98 4.05
CA VAL A 72 7.99 0.55 5.39
C VAL A 72 6.48 0.37 5.44
N GLY A 73 5.70 1.30 4.90
CA GLY A 73 4.24 1.22 4.85
C GLY A 73 3.74 -0.05 4.16
N PHE A 74 4.21 -0.33 2.95
CA PHE A 74 3.83 -1.56 2.23
C PHE A 74 4.38 -2.83 2.91
N SER A 75 5.59 -2.77 3.48
CA SER A 75 6.18 -3.93 4.16
C SER A 75 5.41 -4.29 5.43
N VAL A 76 4.99 -3.30 6.22
CA VAL A 76 4.15 -3.50 7.40
C VAL A 76 2.83 -4.15 7.01
N VAL A 77 2.21 -3.70 5.91
CA VAL A 77 0.98 -4.33 5.40
C VAL A 77 1.22 -5.81 5.06
N LEU A 78 2.27 -6.13 4.29
CA LEU A 78 2.59 -7.51 3.91
C LEU A 78 2.89 -8.41 5.12
N LEU A 79 3.65 -7.89 6.10
CA LEU A 79 3.94 -8.60 7.35
C LEU A 79 2.69 -8.84 8.16
N ARG A 80 1.78 -7.87 8.18
CA ARG A 80 0.54 -7.96 8.95
C ARG A 80 -0.47 -8.91 8.30
N MET A 81 -0.41 -9.07 6.98
CA MET A 81 -1.09 -10.13 6.23
C MET A 81 -0.42 -11.51 6.39
N ARG A 82 0.63 -11.63 7.22
CA ARG A 82 1.30 -12.88 7.65
C ARG A 82 1.75 -13.83 6.53
N GLY A 83 1.94 -13.33 5.30
CA GLY A 83 2.32 -14.17 4.16
C GLY A 83 1.14 -14.87 3.48
N GLU A 84 -0.10 -14.66 3.92
CA GLU A 84 -1.33 -15.11 3.25
C GLU A 84 -1.64 -14.28 2.00
N VAL A 85 -0.66 -13.54 1.47
CA VAL A 85 -0.81 -12.72 0.26
C VAL A 85 -1.23 -13.61 -0.92
N VAL A 86 -0.74 -14.84 -0.99
CA VAL A 86 -1.15 -15.81 -2.02
C VAL A 86 -2.62 -16.22 -1.87
N GLU A 87 -3.11 -16.34 -0.63
CA GLU A 87 -4.50 -16.68 -0.33
C GLU A 87 -5.42 -15.48 -0.59
N LEU A 88 -4.97 -14.27 -0.26
CA LEU A 88 -5.65 -13.01 -0.60
C LEU A 88 -5.81 -12.84 -2.11
N LEU A 89 -4.87 -13.34 -2.91
CA LEU A 89 -4.98 -13.35 -4.38
C LEU A 89 -6.01 -14.35 -4.91
N GLN A 90 -6.43 -15.34 -4.12
CA GLN A 90 -7.49 -16.29 -4.48
C GLN A 90 -8.86 -15.88 -3.93
N ALA A 91 -8.89 -14.97 -2.95
CA ALA A 91 -10.10 -14.45 -2.35
C ALA A 91 -10.84 -13.43 -3.24
N GLY A 92 -11.82 -12.74 -2.67
CA GLY A 92 -12.63 -11.73 -3.32
C GLY A 92 -11.83 -10.48 -3.75
N ILE A 93 -12.51 -9.59 -4.46
CA ILE A 93 -11.84 -8.50 -5.18
C ILE A 93 -11.10 -7.52 -4.26
N GLY A 94 -11.62 -7.27 -3.05
CA GLY A 94 -10.96 -6.41 -2.07
C GLY A 94 -9.61 -6.99 -1.61
N ALA A 95 -9.59 -8.29 -1.30
CA ALA A 95 -8.38 -9.00 -0.89
C ALA A 95 -7.32 -9.02 -2.00
N LYS A 96 -7.74 -9.28 -3.25
CA LYS A 96 -6.86 -9.22 -4.43
C LYS A 96 -6.26 -7.83 -4.61
N LEU A 97 -7.08 -6.78 -4.51
CA LEU A 97 -6.64 -5.39 -4.63
C LEU A 97 -5.62 -5.04 -3.55
N MET A 98 -5.87 -5.40 -2.30
CA MET A 98 -4.93 -5.18 -1.20
C MET A 98 -3.59 -5.91 -1.46
N GLY A 99 -3.64 -7.21 -1.77
CA GLY A 99 -2.44 -8.02 -2.01
C GLY A 99 -1.59 -7.50 -3.17
N VAL A 100 -2.22 -7.25 -4.34
CA VAL A 100 -1.53 -6.72 -5.52
C VAL A 100 -0.98 -5.31 -5.25
N ALA A 101 -1.77 -4.44 -4.62
CA ALA A 101 -1.35 -3.09 -4.27
C ALA A 101 -0.13 -3.09 -3.34
N ALA A 102 -0.09 -3.97 -2.34
CA ALA A 102 1.05 -4.06 -1.42
C ALA A 102 2.32 -4.57 -2.13
N LEU A 103 2.21 -5.64 -2.93
CA LEU A 103 3.36 -6.20 -3.66
C LEU A 103 3.88 -5.26 -4.75
N ALA A 104 2.99 -4.78 -5.63
CA ALA A 104 3.37 -3.87 -6.69
C ALA A 104 3.85 -2.53 -6.12
N GLY A 105 3.18 -2.01 -5.10
CA GLY A 105 3.55 -0.79 -4.40
C GLY A 105 4.92 -0.89 -3.75
N LEU A 106 5.23 -2.00 -3.09
CA LEU A 106 6.55 -2.25 -2.51
C LEU A 106 7.64 -2.29 -3.58
N ALA A 107 7.43 -3.03 -4.66
CA ALA A 107 8.39 -3.12 -5.76
C ALA A 107 8.66 -1.73 -6.37
N LEU A 108 7.61 -0.95 -6.62
CA LEU A 108 7.73 0.41 -7.14
C LEU A 108 8.45 1.34 -6.14
N ALA A 109 8.14 1.24 -4.85
CA ALA A 109 8.79 2.02 -3.80
C ALA A 109 10.29 1.70 -3.72
N ILE A 110 10.68 0.43 -3.83
CA ILE A 110 12.10 0.02 -3.93
C ILE A 110 12.74 0.57 -5.20
N LEU A 111 12.08 0.49 -6.35
CA LEU A 111 12.64 1.05 -7.59
C LEU A 111 12.85 2.57 -7.52
N THR A 112 12.04 3.29 -6.74
CA THR A 112 12.25 4.74 -6.52
C THR A 112 13.47 5.06 -5.65
N THR A 113 13.94 4.14 -4.78
CA THR A 113 15.17 4.40 -3.99
C THR A 113 16.44 4.24 -4.81
N VAL A 114 16.44 3.36 -5.81
CA VAL A 114 17.60 3.10 -6.68
C VAL A 114 17.85 4.25 -7.66
N LYS A 115 16.80 5.00 -8.03
CA LYS A 115 16.88 6.19 -8.88
C LYS A 115 16.31 7.42 -8.15
N PRO A 116 17.02 7.99 -7.16
CA PRO A 116 16.57 9.21 -6.51
C PRO A 116 16.70 10.41 -7.48
N GLU A 117 15.67 11.24 -7.58
CA GLU A 117 15.76 12.51 -8.32
C GLU A 117 16.64 13.51 -7.54
N PRO A 118 17.43 14.35 -8.22
CA PRO A 118 18.06 15.49 -7.56
C PRO A 118 16.98 16.42 -7.01
N VAL A 119 17.19 16.91 -5.79
CA VAL A 119 16.31 17.88 -5.15
C VAL A 119 16.30 19.14 -6.03
N LYS A 120 15.13 19.53 -6.53
CA LYS A 120 14.93 20.81 -7.23
C LYS A 120 14.85 21.95 -6.24
#